data_AF-A0A350AEC2-F1
#
_entry.id   AF-A0A350AEC2-F1
#
_cell.length_a   1.000
_cell.length_b   1.000
_cell.length_c   1.000
_cell.angle_alpha   90.00
_cell.angle_beta   90.00
_cell.angle_gamma   90.00
#
_symmetry.space_group_name_H-M   'P 1'
#
loop_
_entity.id
_entity.type
_entity.pdbx_description
1 polymer ?
#
loop_
_entity_poly.entity_id
_entity_poly.type
_entity_poly.pdbx_seq_one_letter_code
_entity_poly.pdbx_strand_id
1 'polypeptide(L)'
;FANFDLNRAKHFVPVTPNGHVIGDHIIFREREDKYVLVGRAPTSNWLMFCAAYGKWNVRLRYDPRSPSRPEGERVLREHYRFQIQGPDAPKVFEKMNGGPIPEIPFFCVDWINIGSKKVQALRHGMSGAPGLEVWGPYKDKDYILSTILQAARDAGVNLVQCGSRAYSTNTLESGWIPSPLPGIYTGDGMLKDYRDWLGADMYEAAGAIGGSFVSKNIEDYYVNPFELGYGFYIGWKKDDFIGKAALTAMKGSPKNRKKVTF
;
A
#
# COMPACT_ATOMS: atom_id res chain seq x y z
N PHE A 1 -17.45 -10.74 3.02
CA PHE A 1 -16.84 -9.54 2.41
C PHE A 1 -17.82 -8.36 2.28
N ALA A 2 -18.79 -8.23 3.20
CA ALA A 2 -19.97 -7.37 3.02
C ALA A 2 -19.71 -5.86 2.81
N ASN A 3 -18.54 -5.33 3.17
CA ASN A 3 -18.17 -3.92 2.99
C ASN A 3 -16.92 -3.72 2.12
N PHE A 4 -16.62 -4.66 1.23
CA PHE A 4 -15.57 -4.52 0.23
C PHE A 4 -16.15 -4.74 -1.16
N ASP A 5 -16.98 -3.81 -1.59
CA ASP A 5 -17.66 -3.85 -2.88
C ASP A 5 -16.69 -3.59 -4.05
N LEU A 6 -17.16 -3.78 -5.27
CA LEU A 6 -16.51 -3.26 -6.48
C LEU A 6 -16.28 -1.75 -6.29
N ASN A 7 -15.17 -1.23 -6.80
CA ASN A 7 -14.81 0.20 -6.69
C ASN A 7 -14.46 0.68 -5.26
N ARG A 8 -13.90 -0.19 -4.45
CA ARG A 8 -13.38 0.17 -3.13
C ARG A 8 -11.91 -0.23 -3.01
N ALA A 9 -11.16 0.56 -2.26
CA ALA A 9 -9.86 0.18 -1.75
C ALA A 9 -9.92 -0.06 -0.23
N LYS A 10 -8.96 -0.81 0.30
CA LYS A 10 -8.73 -0.91 1.75
C LYS A 10 -7.23 -0.86 2.03
N HIS A 11 -6.89 -0.40 3.22
CA HIS A 11 -5.56 -0.59 3.78
C HIS A 11 -5.50 -2.01 4.35
N PHE A 12 -4.83 -2.91 3.64
CA PHE A 12 -4.69 -4.31 3.99
C PHE A 12 -3.46 -4.52 4.86
N VAL A 13 -3.68 -4.94 6.11
CA VAL A 13 -2.63 -5.14 7.11
C VAL A 13 -2.69 -6.58 7.62
N PRO A 14 -1.91 -7.51 7.04
CA PRO A 14 -1.79 -8.85 7.59
C PRO A 14 -0.94 -8.86 8.86
N VAL A 15 -1.32 -9.75 9.78
CA VAL A 15 -0.54 -10.05 10.98
C VAL A 15 -0.15 -11.52 11.00
N THR A 16 0.89 -11.85 11.76
CA THR A 16 1.28 -13.22 12.04
C THR A 16 0.28 -13.91 12.99
N PRO A 17 0.35 -15.24 13.17
CA PRO A 17 -0.42 -15.93 14.22
C PRO A 17 -0.23 -15.32 15.62
N ASN A 18 0.92 -14.70 15.87
CA ASN A 18 1.28 -14.04 17.13
C ASN A 18 0.79 -12.58 17.20
N GLY A 19 0.08 -12.07 16.18
CA GLY A 19 -0.54 -10.74 16.19
C GLY A 19 0.40 -9.59 15.78
N HIS A 20 1.64 -9.87 15.39
CA HIS A 20 2.59 -8.86 14.92
C HIS A 20 2.36 -8.53 13.44
N VAL A 21 2.54 -7.27 13.08
CA VAL A 21 2.38 -6.77 11.71
C VAL A 21 3.45 -7.39 10.81
N ILE A 22 3.04 -7.88 9.65
CA ILE A 22 3.96 -8.37 8.61
C ILE A 22 4.35 -7.22 7.67
N GLY A 23 3.39 -6.34 7.41
CA GLY A 23 3.50 -5.18 6.56
C GLY A 23 2.10 -4.69 6.21
N ASP A 24 1.99 -3.92 5.14
CA ASP A 24 0.73 -3.38 4.68
C ASP A 24 0.73 -3.09 3.17
N HIS A 25 -0.44 -3.21 2.55
CA HIS A 25 -0.70 -2.86 1.15
C HIS A 25 -1.97 -2.01 1.05
N ILE A 26 -2.12 -1.26 -0.04
CA ILE A 26 -3.44 -0.86 -0.53
C ILE A 26 -3.96 -1.99 -1.41
N ILE A 27 -5.15 -2.53 -1.07
CA ILE A 27 -5.85 -3.54 -1.87
C ILE A 27 -7.02 -2.89 -2.60
N PHE A 28 -7.13 -3.13 -3.89
CA PHE A 28 -8.19 -2.67 -4.78
C PHE A 28 -9.03 -3.87 -5.20
N ARG A 29 -10.36 -3.78 -5.11
CA ARG A 29 -11.26 -4.77 -5.70
C ARG A 29 -11.70 -4.29 -7.08
N GLU A 30 -11.02 -4.79 -8.11
CA GLU A 30 -11.25 -4.36 -9.50
C GLU A 30 -12.43 -5.11 -10.13
N ARG A 31 -12.58 -6.39 -9.81
CA ARG A 31 -13.72 -7.23 -10.19
C ARG A 31 -14.10 -8.13 -9.02
N GLU A 32 -15.16 -8.91 -9.19
CA GLU A 32 -15.64 -9.81 -8.15
C GLU A 32 -14.57 -10.78 -7.67
N ASP A 33 -13.74 -11.26 -8.61
CA ASP A 33 -12.71 -12.27 -8.49
C ASP A 33 -11.27 -11.74 -8.62
N LYS A 34 -11.11 -10.42 -8.86
CA LYS A 34 -9.80 -9.80 -9.14
C LYS A 34 -9.48 -8.71 -8.14
N TYR A 35 -8.35 -8.89 -7.47
CA TYR A 35 -7.75 -7.94 -6.55
C TYR A 35 -6.39 -7.49 -7.06
N VAL A 36 -6.09 -6.21 -6.88
CA VAL A 36 -4.76 -5.66 -7.13
C VAL A 36 -4.23 -5.12 -5.82
N LEU A 37 -3.00 -5.48 -5.46
CA LEU A 37 -2.39 -5.05 -4.21
C LEU A 37 -1.11 -4.28 -4.50
N VAL A 38 -0.88 -3.23 -3.72
CA VAL A 38 0.23 -2.31 -3.90
C VAL A 38 0.86 -2.00 -2.56
N GLY A 39 2.15 -2.27 -2.42
CA GLY A 39 2.96 -1.85 -1.28
C GLY A 39 4.29 -2.59 -1.23
N ARG A 40 4.88 -2.71 -0.04
CA ARG A 40 6.22 -3.30 0.11
C ARG A 40 6.21 -4.82 -0.03
N ALA A 41 7.40 -5.38 -0.23
CA ALA A 41 7.61 -6.80 -0.46
C ALA A 41 7.05 -7.73 0.63
N PRO A 42 7.18 -7.45 1.95
CA PRO A 42 6.77 -8.39 2.99
C PRO A 42 5.33 -8.91 2.88
N THR A 43 4.39 -8.02 2.62
CA THR A 43 2.98 -8.39 2.43
C THR A 43 2.76 -9.19 1.14
N SER A 44 3.53 -8.92 0.08
CA SER A 44 3.46 -9.71 -1.16
C SER A 44 3.96 -11.13 -0.93
N ASN A 45 5.11 -11.26 -0.25
CA ASN A 45 5.73 -12.53 0.08
C ASN A 45 4.82 -13.38 0.97
N TRP A 46 4.20 -12.76 1.99
CA TRP A 46 3.23 -13.42 2.85
C TRP A 46 2.02 -13.95 2.09
N LEU A 47 1.47 -13.19 1.14
CA LEU A 47 0.32 -13.63 0.34
C LEU A 47 0.69 -14.76 -0.63
N MET A 48 1.88 -14.70 -1.25
CA MET A 48 2.40 -15.77 -2.09
C MET A 48 2.62 -17.05 -1.27
N PHE A 49 3.18 -16.94 -0.07
CA PHE A 49 3.29 -18.05 0.87
C PHE A 49 1.92 -18.60 1.27
N CYS A 50 0.96 -17.76 1.69
CA CYS A 50 -0.37 -18.22 2.09
C CYS A 50 -1.09 -18.96 0.95
N ALA A 51 -0.89 -18.54 -0.31
CA ALA A 51 -1.42 -19.25 -1.47
C ALA A 51 -0.75 -20.62 -1.68
N ALA A 52 0.56 -20.74 -1.44
CA ALA A 52 1.30 -22.00 -1.53
C ALA A 52 1.04 -22.95 -0.34
N TYR A 53 0.87 -22.39 0.85
CA TYR A 53 0.67 -23.11 2.11
C TYR A 53 -0.77 -23.62 2.27
N GLY A 54 -1.74 -22.82 1.83
CA GLY A 54 -3.16 -23.16 1.92
C GLY A 54 -3.68 -23.95 0.71
N LYS A 55 -4.98 -24.28 0.76
CA LYS A 55 -5.71 -24.92 -0.34
C LYS A 55 -6.64 -23.92 -1.02
N TRP A 56 -6.06 -22.86 -1.60
CA TRP A 56 -6.81 -21.76 -2.21
C TRP A 56 -6.84 -21.91 -3.73
N ASN A 57 -8.03 -21.78 -4.33
CA ASN A 57 -8.14 -21.66 -5.79
C ASN A 57 -7.89 -20.20 -6.22
N VAL A 58 -6.62 -19.81 -6.26
CA VAL A 58 -6.21 -18.45 -6.62
C VAL A 58 -5.11 -18.48 -7.67
N ARG A 59 -5.18 -17.54 -8.61
CA ARG A 59 -4.09 -17.28 -9.55
C ARG A 59 -3.36 -16.02 -9.12
N LEU A 60 -2.06 -16.14 -8.91
CA LEU A 60 -1.21 -15.00 -8.58
C LEU A 60 -0.46 -14.49 -9.81
N ARG A 61 -0.26 -13.17 -9.83
CA ARG A 61 0.63 -12.49 -10.76
C ARG A 61 1.43 -11.47 -9.97
N TYR A 62 2.75 -11.61 -10.00
CA TYR A 62 3.66 -10.79 -9.20
C TYR A 62 4.49 -9.91 -10.13
N ASP A 63 4.36 -8.59 -9.98
CA ASP A 63 5.14 -7.57 -10.69
C ASP A 63 6.00 -6.84 -9.65
N PRO A 64 7.28 -7.23 -9.48
CA PRO A 64 8.14 -6.68 -8.45
C PRO A 64 8.38 -5.18 -8.66
N ARG A 65 8.87 -4.50 -7.61
CA ARG A 65 9.33 -3.12 -7.77
C ARG A 65 10.47 -3.05 -8.78
N SER A 66 10.60 -1.90 -9.44
CA SER A 66 11.72 -1.62 -10.33
C SER A 66 13.07 -1.82 -9.63
N PRO A 67 14.13 -2.24 -10.36
CA PRO A 67 15.48 -2.35 -9.81
C PRO A 67 15.94 -1.06 -9.14
N SER A 68 16.63 -1.16 -8.00
CA SER A 68 17.13 0.02 -7.27
C SER A 68 18.15 0.82 -8.06
N ARG A 69 18.94 0.14 -8.90
CA ARG A 69 19.95 0.71 -9.78
C ARG A 69 19.76 0.09 -11.16
N PRO A 70 19.04 0.76 -12.07
CA PRO A 70 18.77 0.20 -13.39
C PRO A 70 19.99 0.25 -14.32
N GLU A 71 21.03 1.04 -14.02
CA GLU A 71 22.29 1.09 -14.80
C GLU A 71 22.09 1.27 -16.32
N GLY A 72 21.08 2.06 -16.71
CA GLY A 72 20.73 2.31 -18.11
C GLY A 72 19.77 1.28 -18.74
N GLU A 73 19.46 0.20 -18.04
CA GLU A 73 18.54 -0.84 -18.51
C GLU A 73 17.09 -0.38 -18.54
N ARG A 74 16.33 -0.98 -19.47
CA ARG A 74 14.92 -0.67 -19.64
C ARG A 74 14.10 -1.17 -18.45
N VAL A 75 13.35 -0.27 -17.83
CA VAL A 75 12.43 -0.60 -16.73
C VAL A 75 10.98 -0.66 -17.24
N LEU A 76 10.36 -1.82 -17.06
CA LEU A 76 8.95 -2.08 -17.37
C LEU A 76 8.20 -2.48 -16.11
N ARG A 77 6.91 -2.14 -16.07
CA ARG A 77 5.94 -2.53 -15.04
C ARG A 77 4.63 -2.94 -15.72
N GLU A 78 3.71 -3.53 -14.98
CA GLU A 78 2.37 -3.80 -15.51
C GLU A 78 1.52 -2.53 -15.57
N HIS A 79 1.59 -1.73 -14.52
CA HIS A 79 0.80 -0.52 -14.36
C HIS A 79 1.70 0.67 -14.05
N TYR A 80 1.38 1.83 -14.62
CA TYR A 80 1.80 3.10 -14.02
C TYR A 80 0.89 3.41 -12.84
N ARG A 81 1.36 4.21 -11.88
CA ARG A 81 0.57 4.78 -10.79
C ARG A 81 1.05 6.19 -10.51
N PHE A 82 0.15 7.17 -10.57
CA PHE A 82 0.44 8.56 -10.26
C PHE A 82 -0.52 9.05 -9.19
N GLN A 83 -0.05 9.97 -8.36
CA GLN A 83 -0.92 10.76 -7.49
C GLN A 83 -0.79 12.22 -7.88
N ILE A 84 -1.94 12.88 -7.98
CA ILE A 84 -2.05 14.32 -8.15
C ILE A 84 -2.67 14.85 -6.88
N GLN A 85 -1.91 15.66 -6.15
CA GLN A 85 -2.23 16.12 -4.79
C GLN A 85 -2.00 17.63 -4.70
N GLY A 86 -2.52 18.23 -3.63
CA GLY A 86 -2.37 19.66 -3.35
C GLY A 86 -3.71 20.42 -3.47
N PRO A 87 -3.75 21.65 -2.96
CA PRO A 87 -4.98 22.43 -2.87
C PRO A 87 -5.63 22.74 -4.23
N ASP A 88 -4.82 22.87 -5.28
CA ASP A 88 -5.27 23.16 -6.64
C ASP A 88 -5.49 21.91 -7.51
N ALA A 89 -5.30 20.70 -6.97
CA ALA A 89 -5.51 19.45 -7.71
C ALA A 89 -6.89 19.34 -8.38
N PRO A 90 -8.02 19.78 -7.75
CA PRO A 90 -9.33 19.75 -8.40
C PRO A 90 -9.39 20.48 -9.75
N LYS A 91 -8.69 21.61 -9.89
CA LYS A 91 -8.65 22.38 -11.15
C LYS A 91 -7.99 21.57 -12.27
N VAL A 92 -6.95 20.80 -11.93
CA VAL A 92 -6.26 19.90 -12.87
C VAL A 92 -7.20 18.75 -13.27
N PHE A 93 -7.98 18.22 -12.33
CA PHE A 93 -8.92 17.13 -12.59
C PHE A 93 -10.00 17.52 -13.58
N GLU A 94 -10.62 18.68 -13.40
CA GLU A 94 -11.66 19.16 -14.32
C GLU A 94 -11.09 19.35 -15.73
N LYS A 95 -9.88 19.92 -15.85
CA LYS A 95 -9.22 20.11 -17.15
C LYS A 95 -8.90 18.79 -17.84
N MET A 96 -8.26 17.84 -17.14
CA MET A 96 -7.87 16.57 -17.77
C MET A 96 -9.07 15.66 -18.10
N ASN A 97 -10.17 15.81 -17.36
CA ASN A 97 -11.41 15.06 -17.56
C ASN A 97 -12.32 15.67 -18.64
N GLY A 98 -12.13 16.94 -18.98
CA GLY A 98 -12.96 17.69 -19.93
C GLY A 98 -14.26 18.23 -19.32
N GLY A 99 -14.31 18.37 -17.99
CA GLY A 99 -15.49 18.76 -17.23
C GLY A 99 -15.47 18.22 -15.81
N PRO A 100 -16.55 18.40 -15.04
CA PRO A 100 -16.64 17.92 -13.66
C PRO A 100 -16.34 16.43 -13.53
N ILE A 101 -15.59 16.05 -12.49
CA ILE A 101 -15.36 14.65 -12.13
C ILE A 101 -16.50 14.16 -11.20
N PRO A 102 -16.78 12.84 -11.17
CA PRO A 102 -17.73 12.28 -10.20
C PRO A 102 -17.26 12.54 -8.77
N GLU A 103 -18.21 12.60 -7.83
CA GLU A 103 -17.89 12.62 -6.41
C GLU A 103 -17.41 11.22 -5.99
N ILE A 104 -16.12 11.11 -5.64
CA ILE A 104 -15.51 9.86 -5.21
C ILE A 104 -15.26 9.94 -3.69
N PRO A 105 -15.96 9.15 -2.86
CA PRO A 105 -15.73 9.12 -1.41
C PRO A 105 -14.33 8.62 -1.06
N PHE A 106 -13.80 8.97 0.12
CA PHE A 106 -12.48 8.54 0.57
C PHE A 106 -12.32 7.01 0.49
N PHE A 107 -11.22 6.55 -0.11
CA PHE A 107 -10.93 5.13 -0.35
C PHE A 107 -11.93 4.39 -1.26
N CYS A 108 -12.78 5.13 -1.98
CA CYS A 108 -13.52 4.61 -3.12
C CYS A 108 -12.78 4.92 -4.43
N VAL A 109 -13.11 4.13 -5.44
CA VAL A 109 -12.58 4.23 -6.80
C VAL A 109 -13.72 4.64 -7.72
N ASP A 110 -13.44 5.43 -8.74
CA ASP A 110 -14.35 5.57 -9.88
C ASP A 110 -13.53 5.74 -11.16
N TRP A 111 -14.22 5.90 -12.29
CA TRP A 111 -13.62 6.14 -13.58
C TRP A 111 -13.67 7.61 -13.96
N ILE A 112 -12.55 8.11 -14.46
CA ILE A 112 -12.43 9.46 -15.03
C ILE A 112 -11.74 9.37 -16.39
N ASN A 113 -11.76 10.49 -17.12
CA ASN A 113 -10.94 10.65 -18.31
C ASN A 113 -9.63 11.39 -17.96
N ILE A 114 -8.55 10.99 -18.63
CA ILE A 114 -7.33 11.78 -18.77
C ILE A 114 -7.06 11.87 -20.26
N GLY A 115 -7.44 13.00 -20.86
CA GLY A 115 -7.46 13.15 -22.31
C GLY A 115 -8.40 12.12 -22.95
N SER A 116 -7.89 11.32 -23.88
CA SER A 116 -8.66 10.28 -24.59
C SER A 116 -8.76 8.94 -23.84
N LYS A 117 -8.13 8.81 -22.67
CA LYS A 117 -8.04 7.54 -21.93
C LYS A 117 -8.98 7.56 -20.74
N LYS A 118 -9.80 6.51 -20.62
CA LYS A 118 -10.59 6.23 -19.42
C LYS A 118 -9.74 5.47 -18.40
N VAL A 119 -9.59 6.01 -17.20
CA VAL A 119 -8.71 5.47 -16.15
C VAL A 119 -9.44 5.35 -14.82
N GLN A 120 -8.98 4.43 -13.97
CA GLN A 120 -9.47 4.35 -12.60
C GLN A 120 -8.79 5.40 -11.73
N ALA A 121 -9.57 6.01 -10.84
CA ALA A 121 -9.13 7.02 -9.89
C ALA A 121 -9.60 6.66 -8.48
N LEU A 122 -8.65 6.51 -7.56
CA LEU A 122 -8.90 6.32 -6.13
C LEU A 122 -8.87 7.68 -5.44
N ARG A 123 -9.89 7.97 -4.64
CA ARG A 123 -9.86 9.11 -3.74
C ARG A 123 -8.87 8.86 -2.59
N HIS A 124 -7.77 9.60 -2.61
CA HIS A 124 -6.68 9.46 -1.64
C HIS A 124 -6.02 10.80 -1.32
N GLY A 125 -5.37 10.93 -0.17
CA GLY A 125 -4.61 12.13 0.21
C GLY A 125 -3.34 11.75 0.95
N MET A 126 -2.17 12.00 0.36
CA MET A 126 -0.86 11.76 1.00
C MET A 126 -0.07 13.04 1.28
N SER A 127 -0.55 14.20 0.84
CA SER A 127 0.20 15.47 0.91
C SER A 127 -0.63 16.59 1.55
N GLY A 128 -1.34 16.27 2.64
CA GLY A 128 -2.11 17.24 3.43
C GLY A 128 -3.40 17.77 2.78
N ALA A 129 -3.56 17.60 1.46
CA ALA A 129 -4.76 17.93 0.72
C ALA A 129 -5.37 16.68 0.06
N PRO A 130 -6.70 16.63 -0.13
CA PRO A 130 -7.33 15.54 -0.85
C PRO A 130 -7.00 15.57 -2.36
N GLY A 131 -6.56 14.45 -2.93
CA GLY A 131 -6.29 14.29 -4.36
C GLY A 131 -6.82 12.98 -4.94
N LEU A 132 -6.20 12.54 -6.03
CA LEU A 132 -6.53 11.28 -6.70
C LEU A 132 -5.25 10.48 -6.97
N GLU A 133 -5.31 9.18 -6.70
CA GLU A 133 -4.39 8.21 -7.28
C GLU A 133 -5.01 7.66 -8.57
N VAL A 134 -4.26 7.68 -9.66
CA VAL A 134 -4.69 7.15 -10.97
C VAL A 134 -3.71 6.09 -11.45
N TRP A 135 -4.23 5.02 -12.05
CA TRP A 135 -3.41 3.93 -12.58
C TRP A 135 -4.01 3.34 -13.86
N GLY A 136 -3.16 2.65 -14.62
CA GLY A 136 -3.51 2.03 -15.88
C GLY A 136 -2.33 1.28 -16.50
N PRO A 137 -2.49 0.72 -17.71
CA PRO A 137 -1.45 -0.05 -18.38
C PRO A 137 -0.17 0.76 -18.57
N TYR A 138 1.00 0.17 -18.28
CA TYR A 138 2.28 0.90 -18.33
C TYR A 138 2.60 1.54 -19.69
N LYS A 139 2.10 0.96 -20.80
CA LYS A 139 2.24 1.53 -22.15
C LYS A 139 1.63 2.92 -22.31
N ASP A 140 0.64 3.28 -21.48
CA ASP A 140 -0.05 4.58 -21.53
C ASP A 140 0.63 5.63 -20.62
N LYS A 141 1.66 5.24 -19.84
CA LYS A 141 2.30 6.08 -18.81
C LYS A 141 2.67 7.47 -19.30
N ASP A 142 3.37 7.57 -20.43
CA ASP A 142 3.91 8.85 -20.92
C ASP A 142 2.80 9.76 -21.46
N TYR A 143 1.81 9.17 -22.14
CA TYR A 143 0.61 9.90 -22.57
C TYR A 143 -0.13 10.47 -21.37
N ILE A 144 -0.36 9.67 -20.34
CA ILE A 144 -1.08 10.08 -19.13
C ILE A 144 -0.32 11.19 -18.39
N LEU A 145 1.00 11.03 -18.21
CA LEU A 145 1.83 12.05 -17.57
C LEU A 145 1.80 13.36 -18.35
N SER A 146 2.04 13.34 -19.66
CA SER A 146 2.02 14.54 -20.50
C SER A 146 0.67 15.26 -20.46
N THR A 147 -0.43 14.50 -20.44
CA THR A 147 -1.80 15.05 -20.35
C THR A 147 -2.05 15.73 -19.01
N ILE A 148 -1.64 15.11 -17.89
CA ILE A 148 -1.75 15.72 -16.55
C ILE A 148 -0.98 17.05 -16.50
N LEU A 149 0.25 17.07 -17.03
CA LEU A 149 1.08 18.27 -17.04
C LEU A 149 0.49 19.37 -17.92
N GLN A 150 -0.09 19.03 -19.07
CA GLN A 150 -0.78 20.00 -19.93
C GLN A 150 -2.03 20.54 -19.24
N ALA A 151 -2.86 19.68 -18.65
CA ALA A 151 -4.05 20.11 -17.91
C ALA A 151 -3.73 21.06 -16.77
N ALA A 152 -2.61 20.86 -16.06
CA ALA A 152 -2.15 21.80 -15.04
C ALA A 152 -1.78 23.18 -15.62
N ARG A 153 -1.07 23.21 -16.76
CA ARG A 153 -0.77 24.46 -17.47
C ARG A 153 -2.06 25.18 -17.90
N ASP A 154 -3.00 24.46 -18.50
CA ASP A 154 -4.26 25.01 -18.99
C ASP A 154 -5.18 25.48 -17.84
N ALA A 155 -5.02 24.91 -16.65
CA ALA A 155 -5.68 25.34 -15.42
C ALA A 155 -5.00 26.53 -14.73
N GLY A 156 -3.83 26.98 -15.20
CA GLY A 156 -3.01 27.97 -14.51
C GLY A 156 -2.44 27.48 -13.17
N VAL A 157 -2.28 26.17 -13.00
CA VAL A 157 -1.78 25.54 -11.77
C VAL A 157 -0.29 25.28 -11.89
N ASN A 158 0.48 25.76 -10.91
CA ASN A 158 1.90 25.43 -10.78
C ASN A 158 2.09 24.01 -10.22
N LEU A 159 1.92 23.00 -11.08
CA LEU A 159 2.16 21.61 -10.72
C LEU A 159 3.66 21.29 -10.78
N VAL A 160 4.22 20.93 -9.62
CA VAL A 160 5.61 20.51 -9.49
C VAL A 160 5.69 18.98 -9.48
N GLN A 161 6.49 18.40 -10.39
CA GLN A 161 6.73 16.97 -10.40
C GLN A 161 7.63 16.56 -9.23
N CYS A 162 7.10 15.72 -8.35
CA CYS A 162 7.82 15.25 -7.16
C CYS A 162 8.77 14.09 -7.51
N GLY A 163 10.08 14.35 -7.45
CA GLY A 163 11.11 13.33 -7.64
C GLY A 163 11.24 12.38 -6.43
N SER A 164 11.92 11.25 -6.62
CA SER A 164 12.04 10.19 -5.59
C SER A 164 12.63 10.67 -4.26
N ARG A 165 13.53 11.66 -4.29
CA ARG A 165 14.15 12.27 -3.09
C ARG A 165 13.11 12.94 -2.17
N ALA A 166 12.18 13.68 -2.75
CA ALA A 166 11.12 14.37 -2.00
C ALA A 166 9.91 13.46 -1.76
N TYR A 167 9.61 12.55 -2.68
CA TYR A 167 8.45 11.66 -2.57
C TYR A 167 8.44 10.90 -1.24
N SER A 168 9.57 10.33 -0.79
CA SER A 168 9.60 9.54 0.45
C SER A 168 9.35 10.36 1.72
N THR A 169 9.46 11.69 1.69
CA THR A 169 9.29 12.52 2.90
C THR A 169 7.83 12.86 3.20
N ASN A 170 6.91 12.73 2.23
CA ASN A 170 5.49 13.07 2.43
C ASN A 170 4.84 12.32 3.62
N THR A 171 5.31 11.09 3.88
CA THR A 171 4.74 10.22 4.92
C THR A 171 5.01 10.73 6.33
N LEU A 172 6.00 11.60 6.49
CA LEU A 172 6.31 12.28 7.74
C LEU A 172 5.18 13.24 8.13
N GLU A 173 4.58 13.91 7.15
CA GLU A 173 3.46 14.84 7.35
C GLU A 173 2.11 14.11 7.43
N SER A 174 1.89 13.09 6.60
CA SER A 174 0.64 12.32 6.61
C SER A 174 0.53 11.29 7.74
N GLY A 175 1.65 10.97 8.41
CA GLY A 175 1.67 10.12 9.60
C GLY A 175 1.54 8.62 9.33
N TRP A 176 1.77 8.16 8.10
CA TRP A 176 1.88 6.73 7.80
C TRP A 176 3.31 6.22 8.09
N ILE A 177 3.42 5.02 8.67
CA ILE A 177 4.71 4.36 8.96
C ILE A 177 4.92 3.28 7.90
N PRO A 178 5.83 3.46 6.93
CA PRO A 178 5.99 2.54 5.80
C PRO A 178 6.88 1.32 6.11
N SER A 179 7.47 1.26 7.30
CA SER A 179 8.58 0.34 7.60
C SER A 179 8.47 -0.39 8.94
N PRO A 180 7.32 -1.00 9.29
CA PRO A 180 7.33 -1.99 10.36
C PRO A 180 8.26 -3.16 9.96
N LEU A 181 9.05 -3.67 10.91
CA LEU A 181 9.78 -4.92 10.71
C LEU A 181 8.75 -6.05 10.57
N PRO A 182 8.83 -6.90 9.53
CA PRO A 182 7.94 -8.06 9.43
C PRO A 182 8.12 -8.97 10.65
N GLY A 183 7.07 -9.17 11.44
CA GLY A 183 7.14 -9.91 12.71
C GLY A 183 7.29 -11.43 12.59
N ILE A 184 8.21 -11.91 11.73
CA ILE A 184 8.26 -13.28 11.21
C ILE A 184 9.52 -14.07 11.58
N TYR A 185 10.53 -13.45 12.20
CA TYR A 185 11.86 -14.05 12.41
C TYR A 185 11.89 -15.12 13.52
N THR A 186 10.80 -15.25 14.29
CA THR A 186 10.67 -16.14 15.44
C THR A 186 9.33 -16.88 15.41
N GLY A 187 9.15 -17.84 16.33
CA GLY A 187 7.94 -18.65 16.44
C GLY A 187 7.93 -19.87 15.53
N ASP A 188 7.08 -20.84 15.88
CA ASP A 188 7.03 -22.17 15.25
C ASP A 188 5.86 -22.32 14.26
N GLY A 189 5.62 -23.55 13.78
CA GLY A 189 4.53 -23.89 12.87
C GLY A 189 4.57 -23.07 11.58
N MET A 190 3.47 -22.40 11.26
CA MET A 190 3.32 -21.61 10.03
C MET A 190 4.41 -20.54 9.85
N LEU A 191 4.95 -19.95 10.94
CA LEU A 191 6.03 -18.98 10.82
C LEU A 191 7.37 -19.64 10.47
N LYS A 192 7.64 -20.83 11.00
CA LYS A 192 8.80 -21.62 10.59
C LYS A 192 8.68 -22.02 9.13
N ASP A 193 7.52 -22.53 8.71
CA ASP A 193 7.28 -22.92 7.32
C ASP A 193 7.39 -21.71 6.37
N TYR A 194 6.95 -20.52 6.80
CA TYR A 194 7.15 -19.29 6.03
C TYR A 194 8.62 -18.94 5.87
N ARG A 195 9.41 -19.03 6.95
CA ARG A 195 10.86 -18.79 6.89
C ARG A 195 11.58 -19.81 6.00
N ASP A 196 11.18 -21.07 6.04
CA ASP A 196 11.74 -22.13 5.18
C ASP A 196 11.36 -21.92 3.70
N TRP A 197 10.22 -21.27 3.43
CA TRP A 197 9.77 -20.92 2.08
C TRP A 197 10.46 -19.68 1.50
N LEU A 198 10.86 -18.72 2.34
CA LEU A 198 11.51 -17.49 1.91
C LEU A 198 12.90 -17.75 1.30
N GLY A 199 13.20 -17.10 0.18
CA GLY A 199 14.53 -17.10 -0.43
C GLY A 199 15.52 -16.20 0.31
N ALA A 200 16.81 -16.56 0.26
CA ALA A 200 17.88 -15.80 0.92
C ALA A 200 18.12 -14.39 0.33
N ASP A 201 17.62 -14.13 -0.88
CA ASP A 201 17.67 -12.85 -1.58
C ASP A 201 16.40 -12.01 -1.40
N MET A 202 15.39 -12.53 -0.68
CA MET A 202 14.15 -11.82 -0.41
C MET A 202 14.33 -10.72 0.64
N TYR A 203 13.39 -9.77 0.67
CA TYR A 203 13.43 -8.58 1.53
C TYR A 203 13.73 -8.90 3.00
N GLU A 204 13.09 -9.94 3.53
CA GLU A 204 13.21 -10.38 4.92
C GLU A 204 14.61 -10.91 5.24
N ALA A 205 15.30 -11.54 4.30
CA ALA A 205 16.63 -12.11 4.50
C ALA A 205 17.76 -11.10 4.22
N ALA A 206 17.58 -10.23 3.23
CA ALA A 206 18.61 -9.29 2.76
C ALA A 206 18.44 -7.85 3.31
N GLY A 207 17.35 -7.58 4.03
CA GLY A 207 17.05 -6.27 4.60
C GLY A 207 18.00 -5.86 5.73
N ALA A 208 17.87 -4.62 6.18
CA ALA A 208 18.65 -4.08 7.29
C ALA A 208 17.75 -3.37 8.30
N ILE A 209 18.16 -3.40 9.56
CA ILE A 209 17.65 -2.55 10.64
C ILE A 209 18.72 -1.51 10.93
N GLY A 210 18.33 -0.24 11.01
CA GLY A 210 19.23 0.87 11.32
C GLY A 210 18.60 1.83 12.32
N GLY A 211 19.36 2.26 13.32
CA GLY A 211 18.90 3.15 14.39
C GLY A 211 19.69 2.93 15.68
N SER A 212 19.38 3.73 16.71
CA SER A 212 20.05 3.65 18.02
C SER A 212 19.41 2.65 19.00
N PHE A 213 18.22 2.14 18.69
CA PHE A 213 17.59 1.11 19.53
C PHE A 213 18.29 -0.24 19.35
N VAL A 214 18.77 -0.80 20.46
CA VAL A 214 19.55 -2.05 20.49
C VAL A 214 18.86 -3.04 21.43
N SER A 215 18.48 -4.20 20.89
CA SER A 215 18.12 -5.38 21.68
C SER A 215 18.76 -6.63 21.09
N LYS A 216 19.06 -7.61 21.95
CA LYS A 216 19.48 -8.96 21.53
C LYS A 216 18.29 -9.84 21.13
N ASN A 217 17.06 -9.40 21.41
CA ASN A 217 15.84 -10.09 21.03
C ASN A 217 15.18 -9.38 19.84
N ILE A 218 15.05 -10.07 18.71
CA ILE A 218 14.45 -9.51 17.50
C ILE A 218 12.97 -9.17 17.69
N GLU A 219 12.27 -9.85 18.61
CA GLU A 219 10.85 -9.59 18.88
C GLU A 219 10.60 -8.21 19.47
N ASP A 220 11.60 -7.59 20.11
CA ASP A 220 11.49 -6.23 20.65
C ASP A 220 11.37 -5.16 19.54
N TYR A 221 11.71 -5.52 18.30
CA TYR A 221 11.54 -4.68 17.11
C TYR A 221 10.16 -4.86 16.45
N TYR A 222 9.37 -5.85 16.89
CA TYR A 222 8.05 -6.08 16.32
C TYR A 222 7.06 -5.02 16.79
N VAL A 223 6.03 -4.85 15.98
CA VAL A 223 4.89 -3.98 16.27
C VAL A 223 3.60 -4.71 15.97
N ASN A 224 2.55 -4.39 16.73
CA ASN A 224 1.20 -4.86 16.48
C ASN A 224 0.32 -3.72 15.88
N PRO A 225 -0.87 -4.02 15.33
CA PRO A 225 -1.72 -3.01 14.69
C PRO A 225 -2.15 -1.86 15.61
N PHE A 226 -2.27 -2.06 16.92
CA PHE A 226 -2.64 -0.98 17.84
C PHE A 226 -1.55 0.09 17.88
N GLU A 227 -0.29 -0.32 17.85
CA GLU A 227 0.88 0.56 17.96
C GLU A 227 1.07 1.47 16.74
N LEU A 228 0.62 1.02 15.57
CA LEU A 228 0.67 1.79 14.32
C LEU A 228 -0.57 2.67 14.09
N GLY A 229 -1.55 2.60 15.01
CA GLY A 229 -2.82 3.32 14.90
C GLY A 229 -3.85 2.61 13.99
N TYR A 230 -3.68 1.32 13.74
CA TYR A 230 -4.54 0.52 12.84
C TYR A 230 -5.65 -0.23 13.57
N GLY A 231 -5.71 -0.13 14.90
CA GLY A 231 -6.65 -0.87 15.75
C GLY A 231 -8.12 -0.67 15.39
N PHE A 232 -8.50 0.51 14.87
CA PHE A 232 -9.90 0.85 14.61
C PHE A 232 -10.53 0.12 13.40
N TYR A 233 -9.73 -0.42 12.48
CA TYR A 233 -10.24 -1.19 11.34
C TYR A 233 -9.92 -2.69 11.41
N ILE A 234 -9.47 -3.21 12.56
CA ILE A 234 -9.39 -4.66 12.79
C ILE A 234 -10.77 -5.27 12.58
N GLY A 235 -10.83 -6.35 11.80
CA GLY A 235 -12.06 -7.03 11.41
C GLY A 235 -12.69 -7.87 12.53
N TRP A 236 -12.98 -7.30 13.71
CA TRP A 236 -13.54 -8.02 14.86
C TRP A 236 -14.82 -8.80 14.57
N LYS A 237 -15.63 -8.31 13.62
CA LYS A 237 -16.88 -8.94 13.17
C LYS A 237 -16.67 -10.13 12.21
N LYS A 238 -15.44 -10.40 11.79
CA LYS A 238 -15.12 -11.58 10.96
C LYS A 238 -15.06 -12.80 11.87
N ASP A 239 -15.51 -13.95 11.40
CA ASP A 239 -15.49 -15.18 12.19
C ASP A 239 -14.06 -15.60 12.50
N ASP A 240 -13.17 -15.57 11.50
CA ASP A 240 -11.76 -15.90 11.67
C ASP A 240 -10.84 -15.08 10.74
N PHE A 241 -9.59 -14.92 11.17
CA PHE A 241 -8.44 -14.49 10.39
C PHE A 241 -7.14 -14.80 11.17
N ILE A 242 -6.03 -14.99 10.46
CA ILE A 242 -4.72 -15.28 11.07
C ILE A 242 -4.37 -14.20 12.10
N GLY A 243 -4.06 -14.61 13.33
CA GLY A 243 -3.71 -13.71 14.43
C GLY A 243 -4.87 -13.11 15.20
N LYS A 244 -6.14 -13.43 14.87
CA LYS A 244 -7.32 -12.91 15.59
C LYS A 244 -7.27 -13.18 17.09
N ALA A 245 -6.87 -14.38 17.50
CA ALA A 245 -6.76 -14.75 18.92
C ALA A 245 -5.70 -13.90 19.64
N ALA A 246 -4.51 -13.75 19.06
CA ALA A 246 -3.45 -12.92 19.61
C ALA A 246 -3.87 -11.44 19.70
N LEU A 247 -4.47 -10.88 18.64
CA LEU A 247 -4.97 -9.51 18.67
C LEU A 247 -6.07 -9.31 19.71
N THR A 248 -6.92 -10.32 19.93
CA THR A 248 -7.94 -10.27 20.98
C THR A 248 -7.30 -10.17 22.37
N ALA A 249 -6.26 -10.96 22.62
CA ALA A 249 -5.50 -10.92 23.88
C ALA A 249 -4.74 -9.60 24.08
N MET A 250 -4.29 -8.96 23.00
CA MET A 250 -3.61 -7.66 23.04
C MET A 250 -4.57 -6.46 23.13
N LYS A 251 -5.87 -6.66 22.88
CA LYS A 251 -6.86 -5.58 22.82
C LYS A 251 -6.99 -4.87 24.17
N GLY A 252 -6.73 -3.56 24.19
CA GLY A 252 -6.81 -2.76 25.41
C GLY A 252 -5.62 -2.95 26.37
N SER A 253 -4.60 -3.71 25.99
CA SER A 253 -3.39 -3.87 26.80
C SER A 253 -2.69 -2.51 27.01
N PRO A 254 -2.27 -2.17 28.24
CA PRO A 254 -1.51 -0.95 28.51
C PRO A 254 -0.09 -0.99 27.91
N LYS A 255 0.36 -2.16 27.45
CA LYS A 255 1.65 -2.32 26.75
C LYS A 255 1.60 -1.84 25.30
N ASN A 256 0.41 -1.64 24.73
CA ASN A 256 0.30 -1.10 23.37
C ASN A 256 0.79 0.35 23.38
N ARG A 257 1.87 0.60 22.64
CA ARG A 257 2.34 1.95 22.32
C ARG A 257 1.32 2.68 21.43
N LYS A 258 1.51 3.99 21.29
CA LYS A 258 0.71 4.84 20.41
C LYS A 258 1.62 5.55 19.42
N LYS A 259 1.26 5.50 18.14
CA LYS A 259 1.90 6.29 17.09
C LYS A 259 1.76 7.79 17.39
N VAL A 260 2.87 8.51 17.29
CA VAL A 260 2.99 9.96 17.44
C VAL A 260 3.96 10.51 16.40
N THR A 261 3.94 11.84 16.20
CA THR A 261 4.98 12.57 15.46
C THR A 261 5.86 13.27 16.50
N PHE A 262 7.18 13.13 16.38
CA PHE A 262 8.17 13.78 17.23
C PHE A 262 8.69 15.05 16.58
#